data_AF-Q59GG0-F1
#
_entry.id   AF-Q59GG0-F1
#
_cell.length_a   1.000
_cell.length_b   1.000
_cell.length_c   1.000
_cell.angle_alpha   90.00
_cell.angle_beta   90.00
_cell.angle_gamma   90.00
#
_symmetry.space_group_name_H-M   'P 1'
#
loop_
_entity.id
_entity.type
_entity.pdbx_description
1 polymer ?
#
loop_
_entity_poly.entity_id
_entity_poly.type
_entity_poly.pdbx_seq_one_letter_code
_entity_poly.pdbx_strand_id
1 'polypeptide(L)'
;RIDADYITIEYDGLRDQAGLWLLSRVQLLTWPYRCREISNKSASKPQVPPLPIQEMSWPGTGCVVMVLGLSLLPLQVVYVARNAKDVAVSYYHFYHMAKVHPEPGTWDSFLEKFMVGEVSYGSWYQHVQEWWELSRTHPVLYLFYEDMKENPKREIQKILEFVGRSLPEETVDFMVQHTSFKEMKKNPMTNYTTVPQEFMDHSISPFMRKGMAGDWKTTFTVAQNERFDADYAEKMAGCSLSFRFEL
;
A
#
# COMPACT_ATOMS: atom_id res chain seq x y z
N ARG A 1 -9.45 -12.43 -13.44
CA ARG A 1 -8.18 -12.71 -12.72
C ARG A 1 -7.44 -11.38 -12.66
N ILE A 2 -7.79 -10.59 -11.65
CA ILE A 2 -7.14 -9.34 -11.25
C ILE A 2 -7.23 -9.43 -9.74
N ASP A 3 -6.14 -9.88 -9.11
CA ASP A 3 -6.02 -9.92 -7.66
C ASP A 3 -5.18 -8.69 -7.29
N ALA A 4 -5.86 -7.56 -7.06
CA ALA A 4 -5.25 -6.33 -6.58
C ALA A 4 -6.01 -5.92 -5.31
N ASP A 5 -5.33 -5.97 -4.17
CA ASP A 5 -5.85 -5.47 -2.90
C ASP A 5 -5.61 -3.95 -2.82
N TYR A 6 -6.67 -3.22 -2.42
CA TYR A 6 -6.78 -1.76 -2.44
C TYR A 6 -6.44 -1.15 -1.08
N ILE A 7 -5.94 0.10 -1.07
CA ILE A 7 -6.15 1.00 0.07
C ILE A 7 -7.53 1.63 -0.12
N THR A 8 -8.56 1.06 0.51
CA THR A 8 -9.91 1.65 0.54
C THR A 8 -9.99 2.62 1.73
N ILE A 9 -10.12 3.91 1.47
CA ILE A 9 -10.53 4.89 2.49
C ILE A 9 -12.07 4.90 2.49
N GLU A 10 -12.69 4.06 3.33
CA GLU A 10 -14.13 4.14 3.56
C GLU A 10 -14.47 5.32 4.47
N TYR A 11 -15.31 6.22 3.97
CA TYR A 11 -15.88 7.33 4.73
C TYR A 11 -17.25 6.93 5.28
N ASP A 12 -17.31 6.56 6.56
CA ASP A 12 -18.57 6.48 7.28
C ASP A 12 -18.98 7.90 7.72
N GLY A 13 -20.03 8.40 7.07
CA GLY A 13 -20.67 9.66 7.39
C GLY A 13 -21.40 9.60 8.74
N LEU A 14 -20.66 9.70 9.84
CA LEU A 14 -21.21 10.06 11.14
C LEU A 14 -20.71 11.45 11.54
N ARG A 15 -21.68 12.36 11.63
CA ARG A 15 -21.55 13.73 12.10
C ARG A 15 -20.93 13.78 13.50
N ASP A 16 -20.17 14.84 13.69
CA ASP A 16 -19.67 15.38 14.95
C ASP A 16 -18.44 14.68 15.58
N GLN A 17 -17.35 15.46 15.67
CA GLN A 17 -16.06 15.20 16.34
C GLN A 17 -15.14 14.12 15.73
N ALA A 18 -14.58 14.34 14.52
CA ALA A 18 -13.64 13.40 13.91
C ALA A 18 -12.51 14.04 13.07
N GLY A 19 -11.92 15.15 13.54
CA GLY A 19 -10.80 15.82 12.85
C GLY A 19 -9.42 15.14 13.00
N LEU A 20 -9.26 14.23 13.95
CA LEU A 20 -7.98 13.56 14.28
C LEU A 20 -7.92 12.08 13.83
N TRP A 21 -9.03 11.53 13.34
CA TRP A 21 -9.15 10.11 13.01
C TRP A 21 -8.85 9.76 11.55
N LEU A 22 -8.71 10.75 10.67
CA LEU A 22 -8.62 10.50 9.22
C LEU A 22 -7.24 9.99 8.78
N LEU A 23 -6.15 10.35 9.46
CA LEU A 23 -4.79 9.96 9.03
C LEU A 23 -4.28 8.66 9.66
N SER A 24 -4.83 8.22 10.79
CA SER A 24 -4.47 6.92 11.39
C SER A 24 -5.09 5.73 10.64
N ARG A 25 -6.16 5.96 9.85
CA ARG A 25 -6.84 4.93 9.07
C ARG A 25 -6.38 4.78 7.62
N VAL A 26 -5.50 5.63 7.12
CA VAL A 26 -4.92 5.49 5.76
C VAL A 26 -3.98 4.26 5.65
N GLN A 27 -3.70 3.57 6.75
CA GLN A 27 -2.67 2.52 6.80
C GLN A 27 -3.15 1.14 7.27
N LEU A 28 -4.45 0.89 7.26
CA LEU A 28 -5.03 -0.38 7.67
C LEU A 28 -6.00 -0.88 6.61
N LEU A 29 -5.55 -1.82 5.77
CA LEU A 29 -6.31 -2.97 5.25
C LEU A 29 -5.43 -3.79 4.30
N THR A 30 -4.52 -4.61 4.85
CA THR A 30 -3.98 -5.78 4.12
C THR A 30 -3.73 -6.90 5.14
N TRP A 31 -4.71 -7.80 5.31
CA TRP A 31 -4.49 -9.09 5.94
C TRP A 31 -5.33 -10.16 5.25
N PRO A 32 -4.73 -11.17 4.61
CA PRO A 32 -5.46 -12.35 4.22
C PRO A 32 -5.48 -13.33 5.40
N TYR A 33 -6.64 -13.41 6.08
CA TYR A 33 -6.99 -14.62 6.82
C TYR A 33 -7.30 -15.72 5.80
N ARG A 34 -6.31 -16.56 5.47
CA ARG A 34 -6.55 -18.00 5.26
C ARG A 34 -5.27 -18.82 5.16
N CYS A 35 -4.87 -19.37 6.30
CA CYS A 35 -4.11 -20.61 6.34
C CYS A 35 -5.10 -21.78 6.44
N ARG A 36 -4.88 -22.78 5.57
CA ARG A 36 -5.21 -24.22 5.64
C ARG A 36 -6.42 -24.66 6.47
N GLU A 37 -7.32 -25.39 5.80
CA GLU A 37 -7.89 -26.62 6.37
C GLU A 37 -8.19 -27.63 5.25
N ILE A 38 -7.43 -28.73 5.24
CA ILE A 38 -7.77 -29.97 4.54
C ILE A 38 -8.27 -30.94 5.61
N SER A 39 -9.44 -31.53 5.33
CA SER A 39 -9.94 -32.82 5.83
C SER A 39 -10.66 -32.91 7.19
N ASN A 40 -11.98 -33.11 7.06
CA ASN A 40 -12.83 -34.18 7.64
C ASN A 40 -13.72 -33.93 8.89
N LYS A 41 -15.04 -34.05 8.58
CA LYS A 41 -16.12 -34.83 9.23
C LYS A 41 -17.00 -34.20 10.34
N SER A 42 -18.28 -34.01 9.92
CA SER A 42 -19.57 -34.34 10.57
C SER A 42 -19.94 -33.81 11.95
N ALA A 43 -21.05 -33.04 12.05
CA ALA A 43 -22.27 -33.41 12.80
C ALA A 43 -23.36 -32.29 12.81
N SER A 44 -24.60 -32.70 12.46
CA SER A 44 -25.97 -32.23 12.85
C SER A 44 -26.34 -30.74 13.10
N LYS A 45 -27.43 -30.30 12.42
CA LYS A 45 -28.26 -29.09 12.69
C LYS A 45 -29.48 -29.41 13.58
N PRO A 46 -30.16 -28.38 14.14
CA PRO A 46 -31.64 -28.34 14.10
C PRO A 46 -32.23 -27.04 13.51
N GLN A 47 -33.50 -27.13 13.10
CA GLN A 47 -34.30 -26.26 12.22
C GLN A 47 -35.20 -25.23 12.94
N VAL A 48 -35.54 -24.12 12.25
CA VAL A 48 -36.70 -23.24 12.49
C VAL A 48 -37.33 -22.87 11.11
N PRO A 49 -38.68 -22.78 10.94
CA PRO A 49 -39.36 -22.76 9.64
C PRO A 49 -39.57 -21.35 9.02
N PRO A 50 -40.01 -21.25 7.73
CA PRO A 50 -39.62 -20.16 6.82
C PRO A 50 -40.74 -19.12 6.55
N LEU A 51 -40.34 -17.95 6.03
CA LEU A 51 -41.19 -16.99 5.31
C LEU A 51 -40.52 -16.57 3.98
N PRO A 52 -41.29 -16.11 2.97
CA PRO A 52 -41.14 -16.56 1.59
C PRO A 52 -39.99 -15.86 0.85
N ILE A 53 -38.97 -16.63 0.50
CA ILE A 53 -37.94 -16.28 -0.48
C ILE A 53 -38.35 -16.95 -1.78
N GLN A 54 -38.48 -16.17 -2.86
CA GLN A 54 -38.51 -16.74 -4.20
C GLN A 54 -37.07 -17.16 -4.54
N GLU A 55 -36.71 -18.37 -4.13
CA GLU A 55 -35.41 -18.98 -4.41
C GLU A 55 -35.30 -19.31 -5.90
N MET A 56 -34.33 -18.69 -6.57
CA MET A 56 -33.80 -19.21 -7.83
C MET A 56 -32.43 -19.79 -7.51
N SER A 57 -32.39 -21.10 -7.29
CA SER A 57 -31.20 -21.84 -6.87
C SER A 57 -30.32 -22.21 -8.06
N TRP A 58 -29.02 -21.92 -7.94
CA TRP A 58 -27.97 -22.62 -8.67
C TRP A 58 -27.02 -23.27 -7.64
N PRO A 59 -26.62 -24.54 -7.82
CA PRO A 59 -25.88 -25.26 -6.81
C PRO A 59 -24.37 -24.97 -6.92
N GLY A 60 -23.78 -24.39 -5.87
CA GLY A 60 -22.34 -24.27 -5.68
C GLY A 60 -21.90 -22.85 -5.33
N THR A 61 -21.04 -22.72 -4.33
CA THR A 61 -20.49 -21.47 -3.75
C THR A 61 -21.47 -20.65 -2.91
N GLY A 62 -21.38 -20.81 -1.59
CA GLY A 62 -22.03 -19.94 -0.62
C GLY A 62 -21.38 -18.55 -0.60
N CYS A 63 -22.03 -17.58 -1.23
CA CYS A 63 -21.88 -16.15 -0.99
C CYS A 63 -23.27 -15.53 -0.93
N VAL A 64 -23.73 -15.16 0.27
CA VAL A 64 -24.83 -14.19 0.41
C VAL A 64 -24.17 -12.82 0.37
N VAL A 65 -24.23 -12.14 -0.78
CA VAL A 65 -23.83 -10.74 -0.87
C VAL A 65 -25.03 -9.91 -0.42
N MET A 66 -25.05 -9.49 0.85
CA MET A 66 -25.87 -8.36 1.25
C MET A 66 -25.19 -7.08 0.77
N VAL A 67 -25.59 -6.57 -0.40
CA VAL A 67 -25.29 -5.19 -0.79
C VAL A 67 -26.31 -4.30 -0.06
N LEU A 68 -26.00 -3.92 1.17
CA LEU A 68 -26.71 -2.84 1.86
C LEU A 68 -25.92 -1.55 1.65
N GLY A 69 -26.48 -0.65 0.84
CA GLY A 69 -26.05 0.74 0.74
C GLY A 69 -25.30 1.08 -0.54
N LEU A 70 -26.04 1.63 -1.51
CA LEU A 70 -25.48 2.41 -2.61
C LEU A 70 -24.67 3.60 -2.04
N SER A 71 -23.35 3.59 -2.19
CA SER A 71 -22.61 4.83 -2.39
C SER A 71 -22.63 5.15 -3.88
N LEU A 72 -23.47 6.11 -4.28
CA LEU A 72 -23.58 6.60 -5.66
C LEU A 72 -22.36 7.42 -6.14
N LEU A 73 -21.29 7.48 -5.35
CA LEU A 73 -20.09 8.27 -5.65
C LEU A 73 -18.94 7.35 -6.06
N PRO A 74 -18.19 7.71 -7.12
CA PRO A 74 -17.02 6.94 -7.52
C PRO A 74 -15.98 6.97 -6.40
N LEU A 75 -15.42 5.80 -6.07
CA LEU A 75 -14.38 5.65 -5.05
C LEU A 75 -13.15 6.48 -5.42
N GLN A 76 -12.78 7.41 -4.55
CA GLN A 76 -11.55 8.19 -4.71
C GLN A 76 -10.34 7.38 -4.23
N VAL A 77 -9.27 7.34 -5.03
CA VAL A 77 -8.05 6.61 -4.70
C VAL A 77 -6.86 7.57 -4.59
N VAL A 78 -6.04 7.42 -3.56
CA VAL A 78 -4.73 8.09 -3.48
C VAL A 78 -3.66 7.05 -3.75
N TYR A 79 -2.94 7.21 -4.86
CA TYR A 79 -1.83 6.34 -5.24
C TYR A 79 -0.50 7.05 -4.98
N VAL A 80 0.43 6.39 -4.29
CA VAL A 80 1.77 6.95 -4.02
C VAL A 80 2.83 6.09 -4.69
N ALA A 81 3.53 6.67 -5.65
CA ALA A 81 4.65 6.05 -6.33
C ALA A 81 5.98 6.49 -5.71
N ARG A 82 7.01 5.67 -5.83
CA ARG A 82 8.38 5.97 -5.39
C ARG A 82 9.37 5.40 -6.39
N ASN A 83 10.54 6.04 -6.53
CA ASN A 83 11.58 5.55 -7.43
C ASN A 83 11.97 4.08 -7.15
N ALA A 84 12.16 3.32 -8.23
CA ALA A 84 12.30 1.86 -8.16
C ALA A 84 13.53 1.40 -7.37
N LYS A 85 14.64 2.15 -7.40
CA LYS A 85 15.88 1.77 -6.71
C LYS A 85 15.72 1.83 -5.20
N ASP A 86 15.14 2.91 -4.68
CA ASP A 86 14.84 3.00 -3.25
C ASP A 86 13.75 2.01 -2.82
N VAL A 87 12.77 1.74 -3.69
CA VAL A 87 11.76 0.70 -3.43
C VAL A 87 12.45 -0.65 -3.27
N ALA A 88 13.34 -1.05 -4.19
CA ALA A 88 14.07 -2.31 -4.12
C ALA A 88 14.87 -2.45 -2.80
N VAL A 89 15.62 -1.42 -2.39
CA VAL A 89 16.36 -1.45 -1.11
C VAL A 89 15.43 -1.54 0.08
N SER A 90 14.36 -0.74 0.10
CA SER A 90 13.39 -0.78 1.20
C SER A 90 12.71 -2.15 1.28
N TYR A 91 12.39 -2.74 0.13
CA TYR A 91 11.69 -4.01 0.07
C TYR A 91 12.60 -5.17 0.51
N TYR A 92 13.87 -5.15 0.12
CA TYR A 92 14.85 -6.14 0.59
C TYR A 92 14.93 -6.20 2.12
N HIS A 93 15.01 -5.05 2.79
CA HIS A 93 15.00 -4.99 4.25
C HIS A 93 13.66 -5.42 4.85
N PHE A 94 12.55 -5.13 4.17
CA PHE A 94 11.23 -5.57 4.61
C PHE A 94 11.07 -7.10 4.53
N TYR A 95 11.59 -7.76 3.49
CA TYR A 95 11.61 -9.22 3.41
C TYR A 95 12.36 -9.88 4.57
N HIS A 96 13.46 -9.26 5.03
CA HIS A 96 14.22 -9.76 6.18
C HIS A 96 13.47 -9.64 7.51
N MET A 97 12.67 -8.57 7.69
CA MET A 97 11.98 -8.34 8.96
C MET A 97 10.58 -8.95 9.01
N ALA A 98 9.85 -8.99 7.89
CA ALA A 98 8.49 -9.50 7.83
C ALA A 98 8.46 -10.99 7.47
N LYS A 99 8.21 -11.83 8.47
CA LYS A 99 8.33 -13.30 8.40
C LYS A 99 7.27 -14.00 7.53
N VAL A 100 6.34 -13.23 6.96
CA VAL A 100 5.37 -13.70 5.95
C VAL A 100 6.00 -13.88 4.57
N HIS A 101 7.14 -13.24 4.33
CA HIS A 101 7.85 -13.34 3.07
C HIS A 101 8.83 -14.51 3.07
N PRO A 102 9.11 -15.11 1.89
CA PRO A 102 10.19 -16.07 1.76
C PRO A 102 11.53 -15.38 2.00
N GLU A 103 12.55 -16.17 2.32
CA GLU A 103 13.93 -15.69 2.46
C GLU A 103 14.37 -14.90 1.21
N PRO A 104 14.77 -13.62 1.36
CA PRO A 104 15.13 -12.77 0.22
C PRO A 104 16.43 -13.20 -0.47
N GLY A 105 17.31 -13.91 0.25
CA GLY A 105 18.66 -14.24 -0.22
C GLY A 105 19.62 -13.07 -0.07
N THR A 106 20.66 -13.04 -0.91
CA THR A 106 21.58 -11.89 -0.98
C THR A 106 20.92 -10.73 -1.71
N TRP A 107 21.41 -9.52 -1.47
CA TRP A 107 20.99 -8.32 -2.20
C TRP A 107 21.06 -8.52 -3.72
N ASP A 108 22.15 -9.08 -4.24
CA ASP A 108 22.33 -9.38 -5.67
C ASP A 108 21.19 -10.25 -6.22
N SER A 109 20.88 -11.36 -5.54
CA SER A 109 19.80 -12.26 -5.96
C SER A 109 18.41 -11.62 -5.85
N PHE A 110 18.21 -10.76 -4.86
CA PHE A 110 16.96 -10.07 -4.64
C PHE A 110 16.73 -9.00 -5.72
N LEU A 111 17.76 -8.24 -6.09
CA LEU A 111 17.67 -7.22 -7.13
C LEU A 111 17.27 -7.84 -8.48
N GLU A 112 17.84 -9.00 -8.83
CA GLU A 112 17.46 -9.74 -10.04
C GLU A 112 15.98 -10.14 -10.02
N LYS A 113 15.50 -10.73 -8.91
CA LYS A 113 14.08 -11.07 -8.73
C LYS A 113 13.18 -9.84 -8.84
N PHE A 114 13.58 -8.72 -8.23
CA PHE A 114 12.84 -7.48 -8.29
C PHE A 114 12.72 -6.96 -9.74
N MET A 115 13.83 -6.95 -10.49
CA MET A 115 13.82 -6.50 -11.90
C MET A 115 12.87 -7.34 -12.75
N VAL A 116 12.80 -8.66 -12.56
CA VAL A 116 11.89 -9.53 -13.31
C VAL A 116 10.47 -9.63 -12.73
N GLY A 117 10.20 -8.95 -11.61
CA GLY A 117 8.89 -8.97 -10.94
C GLY A 117 8.59 -10.27 -10.18
N GLU A 118 9.60 -11.08 -9.84
CA GLU A 118 9.50 -12.29 -9.01
C GLU A 118 9.56 -11.95 -7.51
N VAL A 119 8.79 -10.95 -7.12
CA VAL A 119 8.57 -10.53 -5.72
C VAL A 119 7.06 -10.48 -5.46
N SER A 120 6.66 -10.52 -4.19
CA SER A 120 5.29 -10.23 -3.77
C SER A 120 4.78 -8.94 -4.45
N TYR A 121 3.55 -8.98 -4.94
CA TYR A 121 2.88 -7.96 -5.78
C TYR A 121 3.44 -7.76 -7.20
N GLY A 122 4.43 -8.55 -7.63
CA GLY A 122 4.85 -8.61 -9.02
C GLY A 122 5.76 -7.47 -9.47
N SER A 123 5.62 -7.07 -10.73
CA SER A 123 6.47 -6.06 -11.38
C SER A 123 6.15 -4.64 -10.91
N TRP A 124 7.13 -3.97 -10.31
CA TRP A 124 7.03 -2.53 -9.99
C TRP A 124 6.73 -1.70 -11.24
N TYR A 125 7.37 -2.01 -12.37
CA TYR A 125 7.21 -1.28 -13.63
C TYR A 125 5.77 -1.31 -14.13
N GLN A 126 5.16 -2.49 -14.14
CA GLN A 126 3.77 -2.66 -14.55
C GLN A 126 2.84 -1.92 -13.58
N HIS A 127 3.08 -2.08 -12.27
CA HIS A 127 2.25 -1.51 -11.23
C HIS A 127 2.17 0.02 -11.33
N VAL A 128 3.31 0.72 -11.44
CA VAL A 128 3.29 2.19 -11.51
C VAL A 128 2.67 2.71 -12.80
N GLN A 129 2.85 2.00 -13.92
CA GLN A 129 2.32 2.38 -15.23
C GLN A 129 0.80 2.18 -15.31
N GLU A 130 0.28 1.03 -14.86
CA GLU A 130 -1.17 0.76 -14.88
C GLU A 130 -1.94 1.76 -14.02
N TRP A 131 -1.43 2.08 -12.82
CA TRP A 131 -2.05 3.10 -11.97
C TRP A 131 -1.96 4.51 -12.55
N TRP A 132 -0.91 4.80 -13.32
CA TRP A 132 -0.77 6.08 -13.99
C TRP A 132 -1.79 6.23 -15.10
N GLU A 133 -1.98 5.21 -15.94
CA GLU A 133 -3.02 5.21 -16.97
C GLU A 133 -4.42 5.25 -16.36
N LEU A 134 -4.66 4.53 -15.26
CA LEU A 134 -5.93 4.55 -14.54
C LEU A 134 -6.29 5.95 -14.03
N SER A 135 -5.29 6.73 -13.59
CA SER A 135 -5.50 8.10 -13.11
C SER A 135 -6.04 9.07 -14.15
N ARG A 136 -5.92 8.73 -15.45
CA ARG A 136 -6.47 9.53 -16.55
C ARG A 136 -7.96 9.32 -16.75
N THR A 137 -8.52 8.24 -16.21
CA THR A 137 -9.91 7.80 -16.46
C THR A 137 -10.73 7.66 -15.18
N HIS A 138 -10.09 7.57 -14.02
CA HIS A 138 -10.71 7.36 -12.71
C HIS A 138 -10.27 8.45 -11.73
N PRO A 139 -11.03 8.72 -10.65
CA PRO A 139 -10.61 9.67 -9.62
C PRO A 139 -9.46 9.09 -8.79
N VAL A 140 -8.25 9.19 -9.33
CA VAL A 140 -7.01 8.78 -8.67
C VAL A 140 -6.10 10.00 -8.52
N LEU A 141 -5.74 10.34 -7.29
CA LEU A 141 -4.67 11.29 -7.00
C LEU A 141 -3.34 10.53 -7.02
N TYR A 142 -2.54 10.76 -8.06
CA TYR A 142 -1.23 10.15 -8.21
C TYR A 142 -0.14 11.07 -7.61
N LEU A 143 0.53 10.61 -6.56
CA LEU A 143 1.57 11.33 -5.83
C LEU A 143 2.92 10.64 -5.94
N PHE A 144 3.99 11.41 -5.78
CA PHE A 144 5.36 10.89 -5.71
C PHE A 144 5.92 11.04 -4.30
N TYR A 145 6.52 9.99 -3.78
CA TYR A 145 7.19 10.00 -2.47
C TYR A 145 8.26 11.10 -2.41
N GLU A 146 8.98 11.32 -3.51
CA GLU A 146 10.01 12.35 -3.62
C GLU A 146 9.41 13.76 -3.48
N ASP A 147 8.23 14.02 -4.04
CA ASP A 147 7.53 15.29 -3.88
C ASP A 147 7.07 15.50 -2.43
N MET A 148 6.60 14.43 -1.77
CA MET A 148 6.21 14.47 -0.35
C MET A 148 7.42 14.71 0.56
N LYS A 149 8.60 14.23 0.16
CA LYS A 149 9.85 14.46 0.87
C LYS A 149 10.39 15.87 0.67
N GLU A 150 10.27 16.43 -0.53
CA GLU A 150 10.71 17.77 -0.87
C GLU A 150 9.81 18.85 -0.27
N ASN A 151 8.49 18.70 -0.41
CA ASN A 151 7.52 19.67 0.10
C ASN A 151 6.25 18.98 0.62
N PRO A 152 6.26 18.45 1.86
CA PRO A 152 5.12 17.74 2.43
C PRO A 152 3.86 18.62 2.55
N LYS A 153 4.02 19.93 2.80
CA LYS A 153 2.87 20.86 2.91
C LYS A 153 2.09 20.95 1.60
N ARG A 154 2.80 21.08 0.47
CA ARG A 154 2.21 21.08 -0.88
C ARG A 154 1.45 19.78 -1.16
N GLU A 155 2.04 18.63 -0.86
CA GLU A 155 1.39 17.35 -1.14
C GLU A 155 0.18 17.09 -0.22
N ILE A 156 0.24 17.50 1.05
CA ILE A 156 -0.92 17.45 1.96
C ILE A 156 -2.06 18.34 1.43
N GLN A 157 -1.76 19.53 0.92
CA GLN A 157 -2.78 20.40 0.32
C GLN A 157 -3.45 19.76 -0.90
N LYS A 158 -2.69 19.10 -1.78
CA LYS A 158 -3.27 18.33 -2.90
C LYS A 158 -4.22 17.22 -2.42
N ILE A 159 -3.84 16.50 -1.37
CA ILE A 159 -4.69 15.46 -0.76
C ILE A 159 -5.99 16.09 -0.22
N LEU A 160 -5.89 17.21 0.50
CA LEU A 160 -7.05 17.92 1.05
C LEU A 160 -8.01 18.39 -0.05
N GLU A 161 -7.48 18.99 -1.11
CA GLU A 161 -8.27 19.40 -2.28
C GLU A 161 -8.95 18.20 -2.93
N PHE A 162 -8.22 17.10 -3.13
CA PHE A 162 -8.76 15.89 -3.74
C PHE A 162 -9.90 15.26 -2.93
N VAL A 163 -9.81 15.23 -1.59
CA VAL A 163 -10.89 14.73 -0.72
C VAL A 163 -11.97 15.79 -0.41
N GLY A 164 -11.93 16.95 -1.06
CA GLY A 164 -12.91 18.02 -0.91
C GLY A 164 -12.91 18.69 0.46
N ARG A 165 -11.75 18.79 1.12
CA ARG A 165 -11.58 19.41 2.44
C ARG A 165 -10.70 20.66 2.37
N SER A 166 -11.05 21.63 3.19
CA SER A 166 -10.22 22.79 3.48
C SER A 166 -9.95 22.85 4.97
N LEU A 167 -8.69 23.00 5.35
CA LEU A 167 -8.25 23.11 6.74
C LEU A 167 -7.47 24.42 6.93
N PRO A 168 -7.51 25.04 8.12
CA PRO A 168 -6.67 26.18 8.44
C PRO A 168 -5.18 25.85 8.28
N GLU A 169 -4.39 26.84 7.88
CA GLU A 169 -2.95 26.66 7.64
C GLU A 169 -2.21 26.08 8.87
N GLU A 170 -2.56 26.54 10.07
CA GLU A 170 -2.01 26.02 11.33
C GLU A 170 -2.26 24.52 11.51
N THR A 171 -3.42 24.03 11.06
CA THR A 171 -3.74 22.58 11.11
C THR A 171 -2.91 21.81 10.09
N VAL A 172 -2.68 22.38 8.90
CA VAL A 172 -1.81 21.77 7.89
C VAL A 172 -0.36 21.70 8.39
N ASP A 173 0.14 22.77 9.00
CA ASP A 173 1.49 22.78 9.58
C ASP A 173 1.63 21.78 10.73
N PHE A 174 0.59 21.66 11.56
CA PHE A 174 0.51 20.62 12.58
C PHE A 174 0.56 19.21 11.96
N MET A 175 -0.18 18.95 10.88
CA MET A 175 -0.14 17.66 10.16
C MET A 175 1.26 17.36 9.60
N VAL A 176 1.93 18.34 9.00
CA VAL A 176 3.29 18.19 8.46
C VAL A 176 4.25 17.76 9.57
N GLN A 177 4.18 18.38 10.75
CA GLN A 177 5.04 18.01 11.88
C GLN A 177 4.78 16.58 12.38
N HIS A 178 3.50 16.22 12.57
CA HIS A 178 3.11 14.93 13.14
C HIS A 178 3.26 13.75 12.18
N THR A 179 3.21 14.00 10.88
CA THR A 179 3.47 13.01 9.83
C THR A 179 4.94 12.98 9.40
N SER A 180 5.81 13.76 10.04
CA SER A 180 7.24 13.71 9.78
C SER A 180 7.81 12.33 10.18
N PHE A 181 8.82 11.87 9.44
CA PHE A 181 9.46 10.57 9.69
C PHE A 181 9.93 10.41 11.15
N LYS A 182 10.47 11.48 11.74
CA LYS A 182 10.96 11.46 13.13
C LYS A 182 9.84 11.20 14.13
N GLU A 183 8.67 11.79 13.92
CA GLU A 183 7.53 11.64 14.82
C GLU A 183 6.82 10.30 14.58
N MET A 184 6.57 9.93 13.32
CA MET A 184 5.98 8.63 12.98
C MET A 184 6.83 7.44 13.42
N LYS A 185 8.16 7.57 13.46
CA LYS A 185 9.07 6.52 13.94
C LYS A 185 8.92 6.24 15.44
N LYS A 186 8.60 7.27 16.23
CA LYS A 186 8.40 7.15 17.69
C LYS A 186 6.97 6.70 18.04
N ASN A 187 6.01 6.95 17.16
CA ASN A 187 4.60 6.69 17.42
C ASN A 187 4.27 5.18 17.25
N PRO A 188 3.88 4.46 18.32
CA PRO A 188 3.56 3.03 18.26
C PRO A 188 2.35 2.71 17.37
N MET A 189 1.50 3.70 17.07
CA MET A 189 0.34 3.54 16.19
C MET A 189 0.71 3.55 14.70
N THR A 190 1.94 3.96 14.35
CA THR A 190 2.38 4.07 12.95
C THR A 190 3.67 3.32 12.64
N ASN A 191 4.46 2.96 13.65
CA ASN A 191 5.79 2.35 13.46
C ASN A 191 5.79 0.81 13.46
N TYR A 192 4.62 0.17 13.61
CA TYR A 192 4.39 -1.29 13.62
C TYR A 192 5.01 -2.06 14.80
N THR A 193 5.56 -1.40 15.82
CA THR A 193 6.20 -2.13 16.94
C THR A 193 5.22 -2.89 17.85
N THR A 194 3.91 -2.71 17.67
CA THR A 194 2.86 -3.46 18.37
C THR A 194 2.54 -4.80 17.70
N VAL A 195 3.03 -5.03 16.48
CA VAL A 195 2.91 -6.31 15.78
C VAL A 195 3.85 -7.34 16.43
N PRO A 196 3.38 -8.58 16.70
CA PRO A 196 4.24 -9.59 17.31
C PRO A 196 5.49 -9.90 16.48
N GLN A 197 6.59 -10.23 17.17
CA GLN A 197 7.90 -10.49 16.56
C GLN A 197 7.88 -11.70 15.60
N GLU A 198 6.94 -12.62 15.79
CA GLU A 198 6.69 -13.75 14.90
C GLU A 198 6.18 -13.34 13.52
N PHE A 199 5.67 -12.11 13.38
CA PHE A 199 5.24 -11.52 12.12
C PHE A 199 6.21 -10.46 11.60
N MET A 200 6.66 -9.55 12.48
CA MET A 200 7.58 -8.46 12.13
C MET A 200 8.70 -8.32 13.17
N ASP A 201 9.92 -8.67 12.79
CA ASP A 201 11.09 -8.61 13.66
C ASP A 201 11.87 -7.30 13.48
N HIS A 202 11.49 -6.30 14.27
CA HIS A 202 12.10 -4.97 14.24
C HIS A 202 13.57 -4.94 14.68
N SER A 203 14.09 -6.03 15.28
CA SER A 203 15.51 -6.13 15.65
C SER A 203 16.41 -6.40 14.42
N ILE A 204 15.87 -7.04 13.39
CA ILE A 204 16.56 -7.29 12.11
C ILE A 204 16.56 -6.02 11.27
N SER A 205 15.37 -5.44 11.08
CA SER A 205 15.21 -4.15 10.42
C SER A 205 13.97 -3.44 10.95
N PRO A 206 14.06 -2.19 11.43
CA PRO A 206 12.87 -1.45 11.84
C PRO A 206 12.05 -1.04 10.61
N PHE A 207 10.72 -1.17 10.69
CA PHE A 207 9.80 -0.73 9.64
C PHE A 207 10.06 0.74 9.21
N MET A 208 10.15 1.64 10.19
CA MET A 208 10.58 3.03 9.97
C MET A 208 12.12 3.12 9.87
N ARG A 209 12.67 2.64 8.75
CA ARG A 209 14.12 2.45 8.52
C ARG A 209 14.90 3.76 8.40
N LYS A 210 14.87 4.41 7.23
CA LYS A 210 15.62 5.66 6.94
C LYS A 210 14.75 6.83 6.47
N GLY A 211 13.65 6.58 5.74
CA GLY A 211 12.70 7.63 5.35
C GLY A 211 13.29 8.76 4.50
N MET A 212 14.23 8.43 3.59
CA MET A 212 14.91 9.38 2.72
C MET A 212 14.89 8.91 1.25
N ALA A 213 14.95 9.86 0.31
CA ALA A 213 15.17 9.58 -1.10
C ALA A 213 16.68 9.47 -1.38
N GLY A 214 17.08 8.54 -2.25
CA GLY A 214 18.47 8.36 -2.66
C GLY A 214 19.29 7.40 -1.79
N ASP A 215 18.66 6.65 -0.88
CA ASP A 215 19.37 5.69 -0.03
C ASP A 215 19.97 4.52 -0.83
N TRP A 216 19.37 4.23 -1.99
CA TRP A 216 19.84 3.20 -2.91
C TRP A 216 21.32 3.32 -3.27
N LYS A 217 21.88 4.54 -3.30
CA LYS A 217 23.30 4.78 -3.58
C LYS A 217 24.26 4.12 -2.58
N THR A 218 23.78 3.80 -1.38
CA THR A 218 24.58 3.13 -0.34
C THR A 218 24.57 1.60 -0.47
N THR A 219 23.72 1.05 -1.34
CA THR A 219 23.51 -0.41 -1.47
C THR A 219 23.84 -0.90 -2.88
N PHE A 220 23.45 -0.15 -3.92
CA PHE A 220 23.77 -0.49 -5.30
C PHE A 220 25.27 -0.35 -5.55
N THR A 221 25.87 -1.39 -6.14
CA THR A 221 27.17 -1.25 -6.79
C THR A 221 27.03 -0.49 -8.11
N VAL A 222 28.13 0.06 -8.64
CA VAL A 222 28.12 0.74 -9.95
C VAL A 222 27.61 -0.19 -11.05
N ALA A 223 28.08 -1.44 -11.09
CA ALA A 223 27.66 -2.42 -12.08
C ALA A 223 26.16 -2.77 -11.97
N GLN A 224 25.64 -2.93 -10.74
CA GLN A 224 24.20 -3.14 -10.53
C GLN A 224 23.40 -1.92 -10.98
N ASN A 225 23.89 -0.71 -10.71
CA ASN A 225 23.22 0.52 -11.12
C ASN A 225 23.14 0.64 -12.65
N GLU A 226 24.24 0.45 -13.36
CA GLU A 226 24.29 0.50 -14.83
C GLU A 226 23.34 -0.51 -15.45
N ARG A 227 23.35 -1.75 -14.94
CA ARG A 227 22.43 -2.80 -15.39
C ARG A 227 20.96 -2.43 -15.13
N PHE A 228 20.67 -1.94 -13.92
CA PHE A 228 19.32 -1.54 -13.55
C PHE A 228 18.83 -0.37 -14.41
N ASP A 229 19.68 0.62 -14.70
CA ASP A 229 19.34 1.77 -15.53
C ASP A 229 19.02 1.36 -16.97
N ALA A 230 19.74 0.38 -17.53
CA ALA A 230 19.44 -0.17 -18.84
C ALA A 230 18.07 -0.89 -18.87
N ASP A 231 17.80 -1.76 -17.88
CA ASP A 231 16.52 -2.47 -17.73
C ASP A 231 15.35 -1.49 -17.50
N TYR A 232 15.57 -0.48 -16.67
CA TYR A 232 14.59 0.57 -16.38
C TYR A 232 14.26 1.39 -17.63
N ALA A 233 15.28 1.80 -18.40
CA ALA A 233 15.09 2.56 -19.62
C ALA A 233 14.27 1.77 -20.66
N GLU A 234 14.50 0.47 -20.79
CA GLU A 234 13.71 -0.40 -21.67
C GLU A 234 12.26 -0.52 -21.18
N LYS A 235 12.04 -0.85 -19.90
CA LYS A 235 10.69 -1.12 -19.36
C LYS A 235 9.81 0.10 -19.16
N MET A 236 10.42 1.27 -18.99
CA MET A 236 9.72 2.55 -18.85
C MET A 236 9.68 3.32 -20.17
N ALA A 237 10.24 2.77 -21.26
CA ALA A 237 10.17 3.39 -22.58
C ALA A 237 8.71 3.62 -22.99
N GLY A 238 8.42 4.83 -23.50
CA GLY A 238 7.08 5.21 -23.93
C GLY A 238 6.11 5.60 -22.81
N CYS A 239 6.49 5.44 -21.54
CA CYS A 239 5.71 5.96 -20.41
C CYS A 239 6.04 7.45 -20.18
N SER A 240 5.02 8.27 -19.89
CA SER A 240 5.23 9.69 -19.53
C SER A 240 5.59 9.90 -18.06
N LEU A 241 5.69 8.83 -17.26
CA LEU A 241 6.11 8.91 -15.85
C LEU A 241 7.58 9.30 -15.75
N SER A 242 7.88 10.24 -14.86
CA SER A 242 9.25 10.64 -14.55
C SER A 242 9.48 10.53 -13.05
N PHE A 243 10.43 9.68 -12.66
CA PHE A 243 10.81 9.49 -11.26
C PHE A 243 12.11 10.23 -10.96
N ARG A 244 12.19 10.79 -9.75
CA ARG A 244 13.44 11.37 -9.21
C ARG A 244 14.15 10.31 -8.37
N PHE A 245 15.42 10.06 -8.64
CA PHE A 245 16.22 9.10 -7.87
C PHE A 245 17.01 9.76 -6.72
N GLU A 246 16.94 11.09 -6.63
CA GLU A 246 17.50 11.92 -5.58
C GLU A 246 16.71 13.23 -5.49
N LEU A 247 16.91 13.95 -4.38
CA LEU A 247 16.33 15.28 -4.13
C LEU A 247 17.42 16.34 -4.08
#